data_AF-A0A8J6N7V9-F1
#
_entry.id   AF-A0A8J6N7V9-F1
#
_cell.length_a   1.000
_cell.length_b   1.000
_cell.length_c   1.000
_cell.angle_alpha   90.00
_cell.angle_beta   90.00
_cell.angle_gamma   90.00
#
_symmetry.space_group_name_H-M   'P 1'
#
loop_
_entity.id
_entity.type
_entity.pdbx_description
1 polymer ?
#
loop_
_entity_poly.entity_id
_entity_poly.type
_entity_poly.pdbx_seq_one_letter_code
_entity_poly.pdbx_strand_id
1 'polypeptide(L)'
;ILKEVRDLFYAPERAKYFFSLDIQSRIDKKGARAIVIRPGDEIIIMSLMKRDTPVYYDGKAGVIYSVYFEPGVSVDQGAPLIGVCSEEKLLLVQKIITKVKADWDKFGESGE
;
A
#
# COMPACT_ATOMS: atom_id res chain seq x y z
N ILE A 1 5.96 25.22 -0.67
CA ILE A 1 4.49 25.09 -0.62
C ILE A 1 4.08 23.70 -1.14
N LEU A 2 4.54 22.63 -0.49
CA LEU A 2 4.19 21.22 -0.80
C LEU A 2 4.45 20.36 0.45
N LYS A 3 4.28 20.95 1.64
CA LYS A 3 4.63 20.35 2.94
C LYS A 3 3.46 19.62 3.61
N GLU A 4 2.28 19.59 3.00
CA GLU A 4 1.05 19.29 3.72
C GLU A 4 0.28 18.15 3.05
N VAL A 5 0.01 17.11 3.83
CA VAL A 5 -0.85 15.96 3.51
C VAL A 5 -0.15 14.77 2.81
N ARG A 6 0.90 14.23 3.43
CA ARG A 6 1.27 12.82 3.29
C ARG A 6 1.05 12.18 4.64
N ASP A 7 0.00 11.39 4.79
CA ASP A 7 -0.18 10.55 5.97
C ASP A 7 0.87 9.43 5.86
N LEU A 8 1.95 9.55 6.64
CA LEU A 8 2.99 8.55 6.73
C LEU A 8 2.62 7.57 7.84
N PHE A 9 2.63 6.29 7.51
CA PHE A 9 2.53 5.22 8.48
C PHE A 9 3.93 4.85 8.93
N TYR A 10 4.20 4.91 10.22
CA TYR A 10 5.53 4.71 10.79
C TYR A 10 5.64 3.33 11.43
N ALA A 11 6.87 2.81 11.49
CA ALA A 11 7.21 1.56 12.15
C ALA A 11 6.91 1.66 13.65
N PRO A 12 5.98 0.83 14.20
CA PRO A 12 5.69 0.84 15.63
C PRO A 12 6.88 0.37 16.48
N GLU A 13 7.71 -0.54 15.95
CA GLU A 13 8.88 -1.07 16.65
C GLU A 13 10.05 -1.35 15.67
N ARG A 14 11.23 -1.65 16.19
CA ARG A 14 12.36 -2.10 15.36
C ARG A 14 12.20 -3.57 14.97
N ALA A 15 11.80 -3.84 13.75
CA ALA A 15 11.54 -5.20 13.27
C ALA A 15 11.72 -5.34 11.77
N LYS A 16 11.65 -6.57 11.26
CA LYS A 16 11.55 -6.81 9.82
C LYS A 16 10.08 -6.68 9.42
N TYR A 17 9.82 -5.91 8.38
CA TYR A 17 8.45 -5.70 7.90
C TYR A 17 8.25 -6.40 6.57
N PHE A 18 7.04 -6.89 6.33
CA PHE A 18 6.60 -7.52 5.10
C PHE A 18 5.21 -7.00 4.76
N PHE A 19 4.81 -7.01 3.50
CA PHE A 19 3.40 -6.78 3.17
C PHE A 19 2.55 -7.98 3.63
N SER A 20 1.32 -7.72 4.04
CA SER A 20 0.34 -8.80 4.20
C SER A 20 0.10 -9.50 2.86
N LEU A 21 -0.36 -10.76 2.90
CA LEU A 21 -0.60 -11.53 1.69
C LEU A 21 -1.61 -10.85 0.76
N ASP A 22 -2.63 -10.18 1.33
CA ASP A 22 -3.60 -9.40 0.56
C ASP A 22 -2.92 -8.24 -0.17
N ILE A 23 -2.18 -7.41 0.57
CA ILE A 23 -1.50 -6.26 -0.02
C ILE A 23 -0.47 -6.70 -1.05
N GLN A 24 0.34 -7.71 -0.75
CA GLN A 24 1.33 -8.25 -1.68
C GLN A 24 0.69 -8.77 -2.96
N SER A 25 -0.44 -9.50 -2.87
CA SER A 25 -1.18 -9.97 -4.04
C SER A 25 -1.75 -8.81 -4.87
N ARG A 26 -2.21 -7.74 -4.20
CA ARG A 26 -2.73 -6.55 -4.90
C ARG A 26 -1.59 -5.76 -5.55
N ILE A 27 -0.42 -5.66 -4.91
CA ILE A 27 0.79 -5.04 -5.47
C ILE A 27 1.23 -5.80 -6.73
N ASP A 28 1.25 -7.13 -6.68
CA ASP A 28 1.62 -7.97 -7.82
C ASP A 28 0.65 -7.78 -9.01
N LYS A 29 -0.67 -7.69 -8.71
CA LYS A 29 -1.71 -7.51 -9.74
C LYS A 29 -1.84 -6.10 -10.31
N LYS A 30 -1.61 -5.06 -9.52
CA LYS A 30 -1.94 -3.65 -9.90
C LYS A 30 -0.79 -2.67 -9.77
N GLY A 31 0.34 -3.08 -9.21
CA GLY A 31 1.42 -2.20 -8.78
C GLY A 31 1.09 -1.47 -7.47
N ALA A 32 2.13 -1.09 -6.74
CA ALA A 32 2.02 -0.48 -5.40
C ALA A 32 1.22 0.83 -5.35
N ARG A 33 1.07 1.54 -6.46
CA ARG A 33 0.44 2.88 -6.54
C ARG A 33 -1.10 2.89 -6.62
N ALA A 34 -1.74 1.72 -6.53
CA ALA A 34 -3.19 1.58 -6.69
C ALA A 34 -3.87 0.81 -5.55
N ILE A 35 -3.15 0.60 -4.43
CA ILE A 35 -3.66 -0.22 -3.33
C ILE A 35 -4.44 0.66 -2.36
N VAL A 36 -5.76 0.50 -2.39
CA VAL A 36 -6.68 1.18 -1.45
C VAL A 36 -6.65 0.43 -0.13
N ILE A 37 -6.39 1.15 0.96
CA ILE A 37 -6.39 0.66 2.34
C ILE A 37 -7.34 1.49 3.20
N ARG A 38 -7.93 0.86 4.20
CA ARG A 38 -8.88 1.44 5.14
C ARG A 38 -8.44 1.17 6.58
N PRO A 39 -8.84 2.01 7.54
CA PRO A 39 -8.56 1.73 8.94
C PRO A 39 -9.13 0.35 9.32
N GLY A 40 -8.29 -0.47 9.95
CA GLY A 40 -8.57 -1.86 10.28
C GLY A 40 -8.07 -2.88 9.26
N ASP A 41 -7.59 -2.48 8.07
CA ASP A 41 -6.97 -3.42 7.12
C ASP A 41 -5.61 -3.89 7.63
N GLU A 42 -5.37 -5.20 7.52
CA GLU A 42 -4.06 -5.79 7.74
C GLU A 42 -3.16 -5.47 6.55
N ILE A 43 -2.25 -4.51 6.74
CA ILE A 43 -1.43 -4.00 5.63
C ILE A 43 -0.02 -4.61 5.61
N ILE A 44 0.51 -4.92 6.78
CA ILE A 44 1.91 -5.25 7.00
C ILE A 44 2.00 -6.37 8.02
N ILE A 45 2.95 -7.28 7.85
CA ILE A 45 3.35 -8.26 8.84
C ILE A 45 4.67 -7.82 9.44
N MET A 46 4.68 -7.60 10.75
CA MET A 46 5.88 -7.31 11.53
C MET A 46 6.47 -8.61 12.04
N SER A 47 7.68 -8.94 11.61
CA SER A 47 8.44 -10.08 12.09
C SER A 47 9.50 -9.63 13.10
N LEU A 48 9.24 -9.88 14.37
CA LEU A 48 10.12 -9.59 15.49
C LEU A 48 10.54 -10.90 16.15
N MET A 49 11.84 -11.19 16.21
CA MET A 49 12.36 -12.41 16.87
C MET A 49 11.65 -13.71 16.45
N LYS A 50 11.41 -13.90 15.14
CA LYS A 50 10.67 -15.04 14.54
C LYS A 50 9.19 -15.15 14.96
N ARG A 51 8.62 -14.10 15.54
CA ARG A 51 7.16 -13.97 15.69
C ARG A 51 6.64 -12.99 14.66
N ASP A 52 5.67 -13.44 13.89
CA ASP A 52 4.96 -12.63 12.92
C ASP A 52 3.70 -12.08 13.58
N THR A 53 3.58 -10.74 13.57
CA THR A 53 2.46 -10.00 14.15
C THR A 53 1.83 -9.15 13.06
N PRO A 54 0.51 -9.27 12.82
CA PRO A 54 -0.17 -8.43 11.86
C PRO A 54 -0.21 -6.98 12.36
N VAL A 55 0.09 -6.05 11.47
CA VAL A 55 0.02 -4.60 11.70
C VAL A 55 -1.18 -4.08 10.92
N TYR A 56 -2.18 -3.65 11.68
CA TYR A 56 -3.40 -3.03 11.16
C TYR A 56 -3.18 -1.56 10.92
N TYR A 57 -3.67 -1.06 9.80
CA TYR A 57 -3.65 0.35 9.49
C TYR A 57 -4.65 1.10 10.38
N ASP A 58 -4.24 2.16 11.07
CA ASP A 58 -5.13 2.99 11.90
C ASP A 58 -5.42 4.39 11.29
N GLY A 59 -4.73 4.73 10.19
CA GLY A 59 -4.87 6.03 9.54
C GLY A 59 -6.15 6.19 8.71
N LYS A 60 -6.25 7.35 8.03
CA LYS A 60 -7.38 7.63 7.13
C LYS A 60 -7.37 6.73 5.91
N ALA A 61 -8.56 6.32 5.46
CA ALA A 61 -8.71 5.56 4.23
C ALA A 61 -8.10 6.30 3.03
N GLY A 62 -7.38 5.56 2.19
CA GLY A 62 -6.56 6.14 1.14
C GLY A 62 -5.85 5.11 0.28
N VAL A 63 -4.96 5.57 -0.59
CA VAL A 63 -4.12 4.71 -1.42
C VAL A 63 -2.66 4.81 -1.01
N ILE A 64 -2.01 3.65 -0.94
CA ILE A 64 -0.57 3.55 -0.79
C ILE A 64 0.05 4.14 -2.06
N TYR A 65 0.81 5.22 -1.90
CA TYR A 65 1.49 5.90 -3.00
C TYR A 65 3.00 5.71 -2.96
N SER A 66 3.56 5.50 -1.78
CA SER A 66 5.00 5.33 -1.58
C SER A 66 5.27 4.26 -0.52
N VAL A 67 6.32 3.49 -0.75
CA VAL A 67 6.83 2.48 0.17
C VAL A 67 8.26 2.88 0.50
N TYR A 68 8.59 2.90 1.79
CA TYR A 68 9.86 3.38 2.33
C TYR A 68 10.68 2.28 3.02
N PHE A 69 10.15 1.05 3.06
CA PHE A 69 10.85 -0.12 3.58
C PHE A 69 11.06 -1.17 2.49
N GLU A 70 12.03 -2.05 2.72
CA GLU A 70 12.25 -3.23 1.90
C GLU A 70 11.80 -4.49 2.68
N PRO A 71 10.97 -5.37 2.10
CA PRO A 71 10.50 -6.56 2.77
C PRO A 71 11.64 -7.44 3.28
N GLY A 72 11.60 -7.79 4.57
CA GLY A 72 12.63 -8.63 5.21
C GLY A 72 13.89 -7.88 5.69
N VAL A 73 13.98 -6.58 5.45
CA VAL A 73 14.99 -5.70 6.03
C VAL A 73 14.48 -5.14 7.35
N SER A 74 15.36 -5.08 8.35
CA SER A 74 15.03 -4.48 9.64
C SER A 74 14.89 -2.96 9.49
N VAL A 75 13.77 -2.43 9.94
CA VAL A 75 13.47 -1.00 9.96
C VAL A 75 13.43 -0.53 11.42
N ASP A 76 14.02 0.63 11.70
CA ASP A 76 14.00 1.23 13.03
C ASP A 76 12.63 1.79 13.41
N GLN A 77 12.31 1.77 14.71
CA GLN A 77 11.09 2.35 15.24
C GLN A 77 10.96 3.82 14.84
N GLY A 78 9.75 4.23 14.44
CA GLY A 78 9.46 5.59 14.00
C GLY A 78 9.96 5.93 12.59
N ALA A 79 10.61 5.00 11.88
CA ALA A 79 10.91 5.20 10.46
C ALA A 79 9.64 5.05 9.62
N PRO A 80 9.50 5.82 8.52
CA PRO A 80 8.35 5.70 7.64
C PRO A 80 8.33 4.33 6.95
N LEU A 81 7.18 3.67 6.97
CA LEU A 81 6.94 2.42 6.24
C LEU A 81 6.24 2.69 4.92
N ILE A 82 5.07 3.34 4.96
CA ILE A 82 4.28 3.65 3.77
C ILE A 82 3.76 5.07 3.82
N GLY A 83 3.59 5.67 2.64
CA GLY A 83 2.91 6.94 2.46
C GLY A 83 1.54 6.73 1.85
N VAL A 84 0.52 7.23 2.54
CA VAL A 84 -0.88 7.13 2.17
C VAL A 84 -1.40 8.48 1.70
N CYS A 85 -2.15 8.47 0.61
CA CYS A 85 -2.85 9.63 0.08
C CYS A 85 -4.36 9.45 0.28
N SER A 86 -5.01 10.39 0.95
CA SER A 86 -6.43 10.31 1.32
C SER A 86 -7.37 10.26 0.11
N GLU A 87 -8.52 9.59 0.26
CA GLU A 87 -9.53 9.41 -0.80
C GLU A 87 -10.12 10.69 -1.39
N GLU A 88 -10.06 11.80 -0.67
CA GLU A 88 -10.51 13.12 -1.13
C GLU A 88 -9.74 13.57 -2.40
N LYS A 89 -8.48 13.14 -2.55
CA LYS A 89 -7.66 13.34 -3.76
C LYS A 89 -7.79 12.18 -4.76
N LEU A 90 -8.33 11.03 -4.36
CA LEU A 90 -8.55 9.87 -5.23
C LEU A 90 -9.68 10.07 -6.23
N LEU A 91 -10.66 10.95 -6.00
CA LEU A 91 -11.64 11.33 -7.03
C LEU A 91 -10.98 11.88 -8.31
N LEU A 92 -9.78 12.46 -8.18
CA LEU A 92 -8.95 12.89 -9.32
C LEU A 92 -8.26 11.71 -10.04
N VAL A 93 -7.82 10.70 -9.29
CA VAL A 93 -7.06 9.53 -9.80
C VAL A 93 -7.98 8.42 -10.33
N GLN A 94 -9.15 8.22 -9.72
CA GLN A 94 -10.18 7.26 -10.17
C GLN A 94 -10.65 7.56 -11.61
N LYS A 95 -10.73 8.84 -12.01
CA LYS A 95 -11.02 9.21 -13.41
C LYS A 95 -9.99 8.64 -14.41
N ILE A 96 -8.77 8.37 -13.98
CA ILE A 96 -7.70 7.79 -14.82
C ILE A 96 -7.80 6.26 -14.82
N ILE A 97 -8.09 5.63 -13.68
CA ILE A 97 -8.17 4.16 -13.54
C ILE A 97 -9.36 3.58 -14.31
N THR A 98 -10.51 4.26 -14.34
CA THR A 98 -11.67 3.82 -15.15
C THR A 98 -11.37 3.82 -16.65
N LYS A 99 -10.43 4.65 -17.11
CA LYS A 99 -10.03 4.70 -18.53
C LYS A 99 -9.06 3.57 -18.90
N VAL A 100 -8.17 3.16 -17.97
CA VAL A 100 -7.21 2.06 -18.20
C VAL A 100 -7.89 0.68 -18.20
N LYS A 101 -8.97 0.49 -17.42
CA LYS A 101 -9.72 -0.77 -17.43
C LYS A 101 -10.48 -1.04 -18.73
N ALA A 102 -10.78 -0.01 -19.53
CA ALA A 102 -11.46 -0.18 -20.80
C ALA A 102 -10.52 -0.60 -21.95
N ASP A 103 -9.20 -0.42 -21.78
CA ASP A 103 -8.22 -0.71 -22.83
C ASP A 103 -7.65 -2.14 -22.72
N TRP A 104 -7.65 -2.73 -21.51
CA TRP A 104 -7.06 -4.05 -21.29
C TRP A 104 -7.97 -5.24 -21.63
N ASP A 105 -9.27 -5.02 -21.80
CA ASP A 105 -10.23 -6.07 -22.17
C ASP A 105 -10.13 -6.44 -23.67
N LYS A 106 -9.54 -5.57 -24.50
CA LYS A 106 -9.41 -5.82 -25.96
C LYS A 106 -8.24 -6.73 -26.37
N PHE A 107 -7.34 -7.10 -25.46
CA PHE A 107 -6.19 -7.95 -25.76
C PHE A 107 -6.35 -9.42 -25.30
N GLY A 108 -7.51 -9.79 -24.75
CA GLY A 108 -7.75 -11.13 -24.19
C GLY A 108 -8.46 -12.14 -25.11
N GLU A 109 -8.95 -11.73 -26.27
CA GLU A 109 -9.65 -12.61 -27.22
C GLU A 109 -8.96 -12.58 -28.60
N SER A 110 -7.85 -13.30 -28.73
CA SER A 110 -7.31 -13.76 -30.03
C SER A 110 -6.29 -14.86 -29.74
N GLY A 111 -6.82 -16.05 -29.50
CA GLY A 111 -6.06 -17.28 -29.32
C GLY A 111 -6.95 -18.46 -29.65
N GLU A 112 -7.56 -18.40 -30.84
CA GLU A 112 -8.12 -19.56 -31.55
C GLU A 112 -7.01 -20.25 -32.34
#